data_AF-A0A9Q0C390-F1
#
_entry.id   AF-A0A9Q0C390-F1
#
_cell.length_a   1.000
_cell.length_b   1.000
_cell.length_c   1.000
_cell.angle_alpha   90.00
_cell.angle_beta   90.00
_cell.angle_gamma   90.00
#
_symmetry.space_group_name_H-M   'P 1'
#
loop_
_entity.id
_entity.type
_entity.pdbx_description
1 polymer ?
#
loop_
_entity_poly.entity_id
_entity_poly.type
_entity_poly.pdbx_seq_one_letter_code
_entity_poly.pdbx_strand_id
1 'polypeptide(L)'
;MQIKQTLVLHPLVSPTTILLQYKPQESSSHTIHTISQVGTETKAKMVITSKLLALFVALVLVGTIGVDKVNGAGECGRTSPDAMAFRLAPCAVAAEDANAQVSNQCCSQVQSFSQNPGCLCAVLLSNTAKSAGIKPEVAITIPKRCNLASRPVGYKCGAYTLP
;
A
#
# COMPACT_ATOMS: atom_id res chain seq x y z
N MET A 1 -12.01 24.40 26.47
CA MET A 1 -13.43 24.15 26.15
C MET A 1 -13.47 23.10 25.06
N GLN A 2 -14.04 21.93 25.38
CA GLN A 2 -14.18 20.77 24.50
C GLN A 2 -15.19 21.07 23.40
N ILE A 3 -14.81 20.88 22.13
CA ILE A 3 -15.78 20.82 21.03
C ILE A 3 -15.70 19.43 20.41
N LYS A 4 -16.70 18.63 20.77
CA LYS A 4 -17.12 17.39 20.10
C LYS A 4 -17.13 17.60 18.59
N GLN A 5 -16.51 16.69 17.85
CA GLN A 5 -16.94 16.37 16.49
C GLN A 5 -17.54 14.97 16.49
N THR A 6 -18.83 14.95 16.79
CA THR A 6 -19.77 13.96 16.28
C THR A 6 -20.10 14.40 14.86
N LEU A 7 -19.81 13.60 13.82
CA LEU A 7 -20.76 13.48 12.72
C LEU A 7 -20.50 12.30 11.77
N VAL A 8 -21.55 11.48 11.69
CA VAL A 8 -22.16 10.76 10.56
C VAL A 8 -21.33 9.81 9.69
N LEU A 9 -21.65 8.54 9.91
CA LEU A 9 -21.80 7.52 8.88
C LEU A 9 -22.85 7.98 7.85
N HIS A 10 -22.50 8.00 6.56
CA HIS A 10 -23.46 7.72 5.48
C HIS A 10 -22.83 6.77 4.44
N PRO A 11 -23.59 5.79 3.96
CA PRO A 11 -23.12 4.72 3.09
C PRO A 11 -23.30 5.04 1.59
N LEU A 12 -22.53 4.33 0.76
CA LEU A 12 -22.73 4.02 -0.68
C LEU A 12 -23.08 5.18 -1.64
N VAL A 13 -22.14 5.54 -2.53
CA VAL A 13 -22.35 5.49 -4.00
C VAL A 13 -21.03 5.07 -4.67
N SER A 14 -21.16 4.11 -5.58
CA SER A 14 -20.12 3.44 -6.37
C SER A 14 -19.57 4.34 -7.51
N PRO A 15 -18.76 3.83 -8.46
CA PRO A 15 -17.49 4.40 -8.88
C PRO A 15 -17.69 5.29 -10.13
N THR A 16 -16.59 5.77 -10.71
CA THR A 16 -16.52 6.50 -12.00
C THR A 16 -16.61 8.04 -11.87
N THR A 17 -15.44 8.65 -12.11
CA THR A 17 -15.25 10.06 -12.51
C THR A 17 -15.53 11.13 -11.46
N ILE A 18 -14.50 11.51 -10.69
CA ILE A 18 -14.28 12.93 -10.37
C ILE A 18 -12.77 13.22 -10.43
N LEU A 19 -12.41 14.08 -11.38
CA LEU A 19 -11.14 14.78 -11.46
C LEU A 19 -10.82 15.44 -10.12
N LEU A 20 -9.70 15.07 -9.48
CA LEU A 20 -9.10 15.95 -8.48
C LEU A 20 -8.45 17.12 -9.22
N GLN A 21 -9.27 18.14 -9.47
CA GLN A 21 -8.84 19.53 -9.55
C GLN A 21 -8.10 19.88 -8.27
N TYR A 22 -6.77 19.83 -8.31
CA TYR A 22 -5.95 20.47 -7.29
C TYR A 22 -6.00 21.98 -7.57
N LYS A 23 -6.85 22.68 -6.82
CA LYS A 23 -6.94 24.15 -6.80
C LYS A 23 -6.00 24.67 -5.69
N PRO A 24 -4.89 25.35 -6.01
CA PRO A 24 -4.09 26.01 -4.98
C PRO A 24 -4.90 27.14 -4.32
N GLN A 25 -4.90 27.14 -2.99
CA GLN A 25 -5.54 28.14 -2.14
C GLN A 25 -4.79 29.47 -2.24
N GLU A 26 -5.52 30.45 -2.76
CA GLU A 26 -5.18 31.87 -2.76
C GLU A 26 -5.47 32.44 -1.36
N SER A 27 -4.43 32.86 -0.64
CA SER A 27 -4.56 33.65 0.58
C SER A 27 -3.88 35.00 0.37
N SER A 28 -4.75 35.99 0.28
CA SER A 28 -4.49 37.41 0.01
C SER A 28 -4.18 38.18 1.30
N SER A 29 -3.41 39.25 1.14
CA SER A 29 -3.72 40.61 1.66
C SER A 29 -2.60 41.24 2.49
N HIS A 30 -1.82 42.15 1.88
CA HIS A 30 -2.16 43.57 1.93
C HIS A 30 -1.26 44.39 0.99
N THR A 31 -1.94 45.11 0.10
CA THR A 31 -1.47 46.17 -0.79
C THR A 31 -0.67 47.24 -0.05
N ILE A 32 0.54 47.58 -0.52
CA ILE A 32 1.03 48.97 -0.54
C ILE A 32 1.87 49.20 -1.80
N HIS A 33 1.30 50.00 -2.71
CA HIS A 33 1.90 51.02 -3.57
C HIS A 33 3.22 50.73 -4.32
N THR A 34 3.06 50.73 -5.64
CA THR A 34 4.02 51.10 -6.69
C THR A 34 5.04 52.16 -6.27
N ILE A 35 6.34 51.84 -6.40
CA ILE A 35 7.35 52.81 -6.84
C ILE A 35 8.26 52.13 -7.86
N SER A 36 8.27 52.74 -9.03
CA SER A 36 9.13 52.50 -10.19
C SER A 36 10.62 52.53 -9.81
N GLN A 37 11.40 51.54 -10.25
CA GLN A 37 12.84 51.69 -10.48
C GLN A 37 13.20 51.06 -11.83
N VAL A 38 13.42 51.98 -12.78
CA VAL A 38 14.14 51.83 -14.04
C VAL A 38 15.56 51.32 -13.76
N GLY A 39 16.12 50.45 -14.60
CA GLY A 39 17.58 50.25 -14.60
C GLY A 39 18.05 48.86 -15.04
N THR A 40 18.24 48.73 -16.35
CA THR A 40 19.42 48.14 -17.02
C THR A 40 20.07 46.86 -16.45
N GLU A 41 20.11 45.83 -17.32
CA GLU A 41 21.26 44.95 -17.60
C GLU A 41 20.91 43.44 -17.67
N THR A 42 20.90 43.00 -18.93
CA THR A 42 20.33 41.78 -19.47
C THR A 42 21.37 40.66 -19.57
N LYS A 43 22.07 40.27 -18.49
CA LYS A 43 23.05 39.14 -18.58
C LYS A 43 23.08 38.13 -17.43
N ALA A 44 22.76 38.51 -16.18
CA ALA A 44 22.93 37.59 -15.05
C ALA A 44 21.76 36.60 -14.83
N LYS A 45 20.56 36.90 -15.34
CA LYS A 45 19.36 36.06 -15.15
C LYS A 45 19.39 34.74 -15.94
N MET A 46 20.24 34.61 -16.96
CA MET A 46 20.23 33.43 -17.84
C MET A 46 21.03 32.25 -17.28
N VAL A 47 22.10 32.51 -16.51
CA VAL A 47 23.01 31.46 -16.00
C VAL A 47 22.46 30.79 -14.75
N ILE A 48 21.80 31.55 -13.87
CA ILE A 48 21.18 31.03 -12.63
C ILE A 48 20.00 30.10 -12.98
N THR A 49 19.22 30.50 -13.99
CA THR A 49 18.11 29.71 -14.53
C THR A 49 18.62 28.43 -15.20
N SER A 50 19.75 28.45 -15.90
CA SER A 50 20.36 27.25 -16.51
C SER A 50 20.87 26.23 -15.48
N LYS A 51 21.49 26.68 -14.39
CA LYS A 51 21.99 25.80 -13.31
C LYS A 51 20.84 25.18 -12.50
N LEU A 52 19.81 25.96 -12.19
CA LEU A 52 18.59 25.47 -11.52
C LEU A 52 17.79 24.54 -12.43
N LEU A 53 17.65 24.88 -13.72
CA LEU A 53 17.00 24.02 -14.71
C LEU A 53 17.76 22.69 -14.87
N ALA A 54 19.08 22.72 -14.92
CA ALA A 54 19.92 21.52 -14.98
C ALA A 54 19.78 20.65 -13.71
N LEU A 55 19.71 21.28 -12.53
CA LEU A 55 19.45 20.58 -11.27
C LEU A 55 18.04 19.98 -11.22
N PHE A 56 17.03 20.70 -11.68
CA PHE A 56 15.65 20.21 -11.76
C PHE A 56 15.53 19.05 -12.77
N VAL A 57 16.15 19.15 -13.95
CA VAL A 57 16.19 18.07 -14.94
C VAL A 57 16.94 16.85 -14.40
N ALA A 58 18.06 17.05 -13.71
CA ALA A 58 18.80 15.95 -13.06
C ALA A 58 17.98 15.30 -11.93
N LEU A 59 17.24 16.07 -11.14
CA LEU A 59 16.38 15.56 -10.08
C LEU A 59 15.18 14.77 -10.64
N VAL A 60 14.60 15.24 -11.76
CA VAL A 60 13.55 14.51 -12.50
C VAL A 60 14.10 13.22 -13.12
N LEU A 61 15.32 13.24 -13.64
CA LEU A 61 15.96 12.06 -14.24
C LEU A 61 16.38 11.01 -13.19
N VAL A 62 16.78 11.45 -11.99
CA VAL A 62 17.04 10.56 -10.84
C VAL A 62 15.73 10.05 -10.22
N GLY A 63 14.65 10.83 -10.30
CA GLY A 63 13.31 10.43 -9.84
C GLY A 63 12.66 9.32 -10.69
N THR A 64 13.19 9.03 -11.87
CA THR A 64 12.70 7.94 -12.75
C THR A 64 13.55 6.69 -12.72
N ILE A 65 14.49 6.54 -11.78
CA ILE A 65 15.01 5.20 -11.44
C ILE A 65 13.95 4.47 -10.60
N GLY A 66 12.74 4.38 -11.16
CA GLY A 66 11.77 3.38 -10.77
C GLY A 66 12.44 2.06 -11.08
N VAL A 67 12.78 1.32 -10.04
CA VAL A 67 13.20 -0.07 -10.14
C VAL A 67 12.34 -0.74 -11.20
N ASP A 68 12.97 -1.21 -12.28
CA ASP A 68 12.32 -2.03 -13.27
C ASP A 68 11.59 -3.13 -12.52
N LYS A 69 10.27 -3.02 -12.43
CA LYS A 69 9.44 -4.12 -11.98
C LYS A 69 9.46 -5.09 -13.15
N VAL A 70 10.58 -5.81 -13.29
CA VAL A 70 10.67 -6.97 -14.16
C VAL A 70 9.47 -7.81 -13.80
N ASN A 71 8.55 -7.99 -14.74
CA ASN A 71 7.34 -8.76 -14.53
C ASN A 71 7.72 -10.25 -14.55
N GLY A 72 8.61 -10.65 -13.64
CA GLY A 72 8.66 -12.00 -13.13
C GLY A 72 7.36 -12.23 -12.38
N ALA A 73 6.69 -13.33 -12.69
CA ALA A 73 5.58 -13.79 -11.88
C ALA A 73 6.08 -13.89 -10.42
N GLY A 74 5.48 -13.11 -9.51
CA GLY A 74 5.83 -13.17 -8.08
C GLY A 74 5.41 -14.51 -7.48
N GLU A 75 5.54 -14.68 -6.17
CA GLU A 75 5.17 -15.96 -5.52
C GLU A 75 3.71 -16.37 -5.79
N CYS A 76 2.83 -15.40 -6.03
CA CYS A 76 1.41 -15.56 -6.38
C CYS A 76 1.12 -15.48 -7.89
N GLY A 77 2.14 -15.67 -8.75
CA GLY A 77 1.96 -15.66 -10.20
C GLY A 77 1.82 -14.24 -10.76
N ARG A 78 0.72 -14.01 -11.50
CA ARG A 78 0.38 -12.70 -12.09
C ARG A 78 -0.33 -11.75 -11.12
N THR A 79 -0.79 -12.25 -9.98
CA THR A 79 -1.52 -11.46 -8.98
C THR A 79 -0.58 -11.10 -7.84
N SER A 80 -0.67 -9.86 -7.33
CA SER A 80 0.15 -9.46 -6.19
C SER A 80 -0.31 -10.18 -4.90
N PRO A 81 0.60 -10.41 -3.95
CA PRO A 81 0.23 -10.96 -2.64
C PRO A 81 -0.80 -10.10 -1.89
N ASP A 82 -0.69 -8.78 -1.96
CA ASP A 82 -1.66 -7.86 -1.37
C ASP A 82 -3.08 -8.05 -1.94
N ALA A 83 -3.21 -8.24 -3.26
CA ALA A 83 -4.51 -8.51 -3.88
C ALA A 83 -5.05 -9.91 -3.51
N MET A 84 -4.18 -10.89 -3.36
CA MET A 84 -4.56 -12.23 -2.90
C MET A 84 -4.97 -12.25 -1.41
N ALA A 85 -4.46 -11.34 -0.59
CA ALA A 85 -4.78 -11.24 0.83
C ALA A 85 -6.28 -11.04 1.10
N PHE A 86 -7.01 -10.37 0.21
CA PHE A 86 -8.46 -10.21 0.34
C PHE A 86 -9.22 -11.54 0.33
N ARG A 87 -8.68 -12.61 -0.28
CA ARG A 87 -9.28 -13.96 -0.23
C ARG A 87 -9.24 -14.57 1.17
N LEU A 88 -8.34 -14.08 2.04
CA LEU A 88 -8.24 -14.49 3.43
C LEU A 88 -9.07 -13.60 4.38
N ALA A 89 -9.89 -12.68 3.87
CA ALA A 89 -10.85 -11.93 4.69
C ALA A 89 -11.70 -12.82 5.63
N PRO A 90 -12.27 -13.97 5.22
CA PRO A 90 -13.00 -14.86 6.14
C PRO A 90 -12.12 -15.51 7.22
N CYS A 91 -10.80 -15.40 7.10
CA CYS A 91 -9.82 -15.89 8.07
C CYS A 91 -9.32 -14.81 9.04
N ALA A 92 -9.67 -13.52 8.88
CA ALA A 92 -9.06 -12.42 9.61
C ALA A 92 -9.03 -12.69 11.14
N VAL A 93 -10.19 -12.97 11.75
CA VAL A 93 -10.31 -13.26 13.18
C VAL A 93 -9.44 -14.46 13.60
N ALA A 94 -9.41 -15.51 12.77
CA ALA A 94 -8.59 -16.70 13.01
C ALA A 94 -7.08 -16.45 12.81
N ALA A 95 -6.72 -15.42 12.05
CA ALA A 95 -5.34 -15.03 11.76
C ALA A 95 -4.78 -14.03 12.79
N GLU A 96 -5.66 -13.39 13.57
CA GLU A 96 -5.30 -12.47 14.67
C GLU A 96 -5.20 -13.18 16.03
N ASP A 97 -6.04 -14.21 16.25
CA ASP A 97 -6.13 -14.99 17.48
C ASP A 97 -6.04 -16.51 17.21
N ALA A 98 -5.11 -17.17 17.89
CA ALA A 98 -4.88 -18.60 17.81
C ALA A 98 -6.05 -19.44 18.36
N ASN A 99 -6.85 -18.86 19.27
CA ASN A 99 -7.97 -19.55 19.93
C ASN A 99 -9.32 -19.33 19.24
N ALA A 100 -9.40 -18.41 18.28
CA ALA A 100 -10.62 -18.15 17.55
C ALA A 100 -11.12 -19.41 16.83
N GLN A 101 -12.41 -19.50 16.53
CA GLN A 101 -12.90 -20.59 15.68
C GLN A 101 -12.57 -20.31 14.22
N VAL A 102 -12.14 -21.33 13.47
CA VAL A 102 -11.91 -21.20 12.03
C VAL A 102 -13.19 -21.57 11.29
N SER A 103 -13.66 -20.68 10.42
CA SER A 103 -14.85 -20.94 9.60
C SER A 103 -14.54 -21.91 8.46
N ASN A 104 -15.54 -22.68 8.01
CA ASN A 104 -15.40 -23.54 6.82
C ASN A 104 -14.99 -22.73 5.57
N GLN A 105 -15.49 -21.49 5.46
CA GLN A 105 -15.12 -20.57 4.38
C GLN A 105 -13.64 -20.22 4.42
N CYS A 106 -13.10 -19.93 5.62
CA CYS A 106 -11.67 -19.70 5.78
C CYS A 106 -10.86 -20.93 5.33
N CYS A 107 -11.24 -22.12 5.77
CA CYS A 107 -10.51 -23.35 5.42
C CYS A 107 -10.52 -23.64 3.91
N SER A 108 -11.65 -23.42 3.24
CA SER A 108 -11.75 -23.58 1.79
C SER A 108 -10.84 -22.60 1.04
N GLN A 109 -10.74 -21.34 1.48
CA GLN A 109 -9.83 -20.37 0.87
C GLN A 109 -8.37 -20.77 1.10
N VAL A 110 -7.99 -21.12 2.34
CA VAL A 110 -6.62 -21.52 2.70
C VAL A 110 -6.18 -22.81 2.02
N GLN A 111 -7.10 -23.72 1.70
CA GLN A 111 -6.81 -24.93 0.94
C GLN A 111 -6.17 -24.63 -0.42
N SER A 112 -6.63 -23.59 -1.12
CA SER A 112 -6.06 -23.17 -2.40
C SER A 112 -4.61 -22.66 -2.25
N PHE A 113 -4.32 -21.98 -1.17
CA PHE A 113 -2.98 -21.48 -0.86
C PHE A 113 -2.03 -22.57 -0.33
N SER A 114 -2.57 -23.65 0.24
CA SER A 114 -1.75 -24.75 0.76
C SER A 114 -0.99 -25.49 -0.35
N GLN A 115 -1.49 -25.44 -1.59
CA GLN A 115 -0.83 -26.00 -2.77
C GLN A 115 0.32 -25.11 -3.29
N ASN A 116 0.31 -23.83 -2.95
CA ASN A 116 1.38 -22.88 -3.25
C ASN A 116 1.82 -22.17 -1.96
N PRO A 117 2.65 -22.83 -1.13
CA PRO A 117 3.10 -22.26 0.13
C PRO A 117 3.90 -20.96 -0.02
N GLY A 118 4.57 -20.76 -1.16
CA GLY A 118 5.25 -19.50 -1.45
C GLY A 118 4.28 -18.33 -1.52
N CYS A 119 3.20 -18.48 -2.29
CA CYS A 119 2.14 -17.46 -2.35
C CYS A 119 1.47 -17.26 -0.98
N LEU A 120 1.22 -18.34 -0.23
CA LEU A 120 0.67 -18.23 1.12
C LEU A 120 1.56 -17.37 2.02
N CYS A 121 2.87 -17.64 2.06
CA CYS A 121 3.82 -16.85 2.84
C CYS A 121 3.81 -15.38 2.41
N ALA A 122 3.85 -15.12 1.10
CA ALA A 122 3.85 -13.77 0.57
C ALA A 122 2.57 -13.00 0.96
N VAL A 123 1.42 -13.68 0.95
CA VAL A 123 0.14 -13.11 1.39
C VAL A 123 0.17 -12.79 2.89
N LEU A 124 0.63 -13.70 3.73
CA LEU A 124 0.70 -13.49 5.19
C LEU A 124 1.66 -12.36 5.58
N LEU A 125 2.73 -12.15 4.80
CA LEU A 125 3.71 -11.09 5.03
C LEU A 125 3.41 -9.78 4.24
N SER A 126 2.31 -9.76 3.47
CA SER A 126 1.89 -8.62 2.67
C SER A 126 1.53 -7.40 3.52
N ASN A 127 1.50 -6.22 2.92
CA ASN A 127 1.10 -5.00 3.62
C ASN A 127 -0.39 -5.06 3.97
N THR A 128 -1.23 -5.58 3.07
CA THR A 128 -2.66 -5.77 3.33
C THR A 128 -2.91 -6.65 4.55
N ALA A 129 -2.19 -7.78 4.70
CA ALA A 129 -2.33 -8.64 5.88
C ALA A 129 -1.92 -7.89 7.17
N LYS A 130 -0.79 -7.19 7.15
CA LYS A 130 -0.30 -6.40 8.30
C LYS A 130 -1.29 -5.30 8.71
N SER A 131 -1.80 -4.55 7.74
CA SER A 131 -2.78 -3.49 7.98
C SER A 131 -4.12 -4.02 8.49
N ALA A 132 -4.45 -5.28 8.19
CA ALA A 132 -5.62 -5.97 8.71
C ALA A 132 -5.42 -6.59 10.10
N GLY A 133 -4.29 -6.33 10.77
CA GLY A 133 -4.01 -6.85 12.12
C GLY A 133 -3.52 -8.30 12.15
N ILE A 134 -3.35 -8.95 10.99
CA ILE A 134 -2.95 -10.35 10.90
C ILE A 134 -1.54 -10.54 11.47
N LYS A 135 -1.41 -11.51 12.37
CA LYS A 135 -0.12 -11.91 12.98
C LYS A 135 0.42 -13.14 12.24
N PRO A 136 1.57 -13.05 11.56
CA PRO A 136 2.14 -14.19 10.84
C PRO A 136 2.32 -15.43 11.72
N GLU A 137 2.70 -15.25 13.00
CA GLU A 137 2.87 -16.32 13.99
C GLU A 137 1.61 -17.15 14.19
N VAL A 138 0.45 -16.49 14.17
CA VAL A 138 -0.86 -17.12 14.36
C VAL A 138 -1.37 -17.65 13.02
N ALA A 139 -1.25 -16.85 11.96
CA ALA A 139 -1.83 -17.16 10.67
C ALA A 139 -1.23 -18.41 10.00
N ILE A 140 0.08 -18.67 10.18
CA ILE A 140 0.72 -19.90 9.69
C ILE A 140 0.15 -21.18 10.33
N THR A 141 -0.57 -21.08 11.45
CA THR A 141 -1.20 -22.23 12.13
C THR A 141 -2.58 -22.55 11.55
N ILE A 142 -3.17 -21.67 10.74
CA ILE A 142 -4.51 -21.87 10.17
C ILE A 142 -4.61 -23.16 9.34
N PRO A 143 -3.65 -23.49 8.44
CA PRO A 143 -3.69 -24.77 7.71
C PRO A 143 -3.76 -26.00 8.64
N LYS A 144 -3.10 -25.93 9.81
CA LYS A 144 -3.17 -26.98 10.85
C LYS A 144 -4.55 -27.01 11.51
N ARG A 145 -5.08 -25.86 11.91
CA ARG A 145 -6.40 -25.74 12.57
C ARG A 145 -7.55 -26.15 11.66
N CYS A 146 -7.39 -25.95 10.35
CA CYS A 146 -8.29 -26.45 9.31
C CYS A 146 -8.15 -27.94 8.99
N ASN A 147 -7.16 -28.64 9.60
CA ASN A 147 -6.87 -30.05 9.34
C ASN A 147 -6.74 -30.37 7.84
N LEU A 148 -6.03 -29.52 7.08
CA LEU A 148 -5.87 -29.71 5.64
C LEU A 148 -4.87 -30.83 5.36
N ALA A 149 -5.26 -31.82 4.54
CA ALA A 149 -4.40 -32.94 4.17
C ALA A 149 -3.16 -32.50 3.36
N SER A 150 -3.28 -31.46 2.54
CA SER A 150 -2.21 -30.90 1.70
C SER A 150 -1.39 -29.81 2.41
N ARG A 151 -1.22 -29.90 3.74
CA ARG A 151 -0.53 -28.87 4.52
C ARG A 151 0.98 -28.87 4.19
N PRO A 152 1.57 -27.72 3.83
CA PRO A 152 2.99 -27.62 3.49
C PRO A 152 3.87 -27.54 4.75
N VAL A 153 3.93 -28.64 5.49
CA VAL A 153 4.68 -28.76 6.74
C VAL A 153 6.17 -28.51 6.50
N GLY A 154 6.80 -27.70 7.35
CA GLY A 154 8.23 -27.42 7.28
C GLY A 154 8.61 -26.32 6.27
N TYR A 155 7.64 -25.78 5.51
CA TYR A 155 7.91 -24.66 4.60
C TYR A 155 8.27 -23.39 5.37
N LYS A 156 9.29 -22.65 4.90
CA LYS A 156 9.81 -21.45 5.55
C LYS A 156 9.17 -20.18 4.96
N CYS A 157 8.45 -19.44 5.80
CA CYS A 157 7.98 -18.08 5.51
C CYS A 157 8.88 -17.06 6.21
N GLY A 158 10.07 -16.81 5.67
CA GLY A 158 11.06 -15.96 6.34
C GLY A 158 11.47 -16.53 7.69
N ALA A 159 11.16 -15.83 8.78
CA ALA A 159 11.45 -16.28 10.14
C ALA A 159 10.51 -17.39 10.65
N TYR A 160 9.38 -17.63 9.98
CA TYR A 160 8.37 -18.58 10.42
C TYR A 160 8.43 -19.89 9.65
N THR A 161 7.95 -20.97 10.27
CA THR A 161 7.84 -22.29 9.62
C THR A 161 6.42 -22.79 9.73
N LEU A 162 5.84 -23.27 8.63
CA LEU A 162 4.50 -23.84 8.68
C LEU A 162 4.51 -25.13 9.52
N PRO A 163 3.71 -25.17 10.60
CA PRO A 163 3.69 -26.30 11.52
C PRO A 163 2.96 -27.49 10.93
#